data_AF-A0A081S147-F1
#
_entry.id   AF-A0A081S147-F1
#
_cell.length_a   1.000
_cell.length_b   1.000
_cell.length_c   1.000
_cell.angle_alpha   90.00
_cell.angle_beta   90.00
_cell.angle_gamma   90.00
#
_symmetry.space_group_name_H-M   'P 1'
#
loop_
_entity.id
_entity.type
_entity.pdbx_description
1 polymer ?
#
loop_
_entity_poly.entity_id
_entity_poly.type
_entity_poly.pdbx_seq_one_letter_code
_entity_poly.pdbx_strand_id
1 'polypeptide(L)'
;MIKNNKEMILHGQGFADEYKKSQRRSIAHSELQPTGLYVIPGQQVIINIEGETHGAVNAVIGVPELNKPKKHLLNNGLNKFISKSEGLLSFTNNNNNGYVKVTVQSELKKIPTFKLNENNNTEWTNIMDLYSDAPIVQLSSERTIIVVKYNSAKKYLTDPSALMKYYDDFIRFQDDISGILENGKADYKVDPNKLLYVEANRFYMFSTSGHMGFSGDAALQRLLTTNNGWGVWHESGHQRQQSPYTWSGGTGMMEVTVNLYSLASQEGIYGRANQLDKYYPKIKAYLATERRVFDIQDINIKLGMLWQLRLAFGNGFYPQLHQVYRMMESIPINNNDKKQQFIISSSQLTNINLSKFFDKWGITSNEKTLEILKTLPPLEKNIWENDDKNLITIDMPYREYIPELAYLMKSVNRALLSESEFEFTLDRDWYTPYQYVIKKNGKYLAEIKEGKSFYCSANVDEDGLHVKVSHKFIPGDLIEIEVIFNSNKYVIYNKS
;
A
#
# COMPACT_ATOMS: atom_id res chain seq x y z
N MET A 1 -3.43 31.13 -37.60
CA MET A 1 -2.54 30.16 -36.94
C MET A 1 -3.33 29.46 -35.85
N ILE A 2 -3.71 28.21 -36.06
CA ILE A 2 -4.31 27.39 -35.00
C ILE A 2 -3.17 27.11 -34.02
N LYS A 3 -3.21 27.72 -32.82
CA LYS A 3 -2.21 27.43 -31.78
C LYS A 3 -2.38 25.96 -31.40
N ASN A 4 -1.34 25.16 -31.60
CA ASN A 4 -1.31 23.74 -31.26
C ASN A 4 -1.18 23.58 -29.73
N ASN A 5 -2.22 23.99 -29.01
CA ASN A 5 -2.26 23.93 -27.54
C ASN A 5 -2.56 22.49 -27.11
N LYS A 6 -1.77 21.94 -26.18
CA LYS A 6 -2.13 20.70 -25.48
C LYS A 6 -2.70 21.04 -24.11
N GLU A 7 -3.99 20.78 -23.94
CA GLU A 7 -4.68 20.93 -22.65
C GLU A 7 -4.70 19.61 -21.89
N MET A 8 -4.55 19.66 -20.57
CA MET A 8 -4.69 18.50 -19.68
C MET A 8 -5.14 18.91 -18.28
N ILE A 9 -5.85 18.01 -17.62
CA ILE A 9 -6.23 18.13 -16.21
C ILE A 9 -5.21 17.39 -15.37
N LEU A 10 -4.63 18.11 -14.40
CA LEU A 10 -3.62 17.59 -13.51
C LEU A 10 -4.19 17.54 -12.09
N HIS A 11 -4.59 16.35 -11.65
CA HIS A 11 -5.14 16.14 -10.31
C HIS A 11 -4.06 16.31 -9.23
N GLY A 12 -4.47 16.86 -8.08
CA GLY A 12 -3.62 16.91 -6.89
C GLY A 12 -3.37 15.51 -6.33
N GLN A 13 -2.11 15.12 -6.24
CA GLN A 13 -1.69 13.79 -5.74
C GLN A 13 -1.02 13.85 -4.37
N GLY A 14 -0.93 15.03 -3.75
CA GLY A 14 -0.17 15.25 -2.52
C GLY A 14 1.33 14.95 -2.70
N PHE A 15 2.04 14.73 -1.59
CA PHE A 15 3.44 14.33 -1.61
C PHE A 15 3.58 12.82 -1.46
N ALA A 16 4.31 12.16 -2.36
CA ALA A 16 4.53 10.71 -2.29
C ALA A 16 5.21 10.29 -0.97
N ASP A 17 6.03 11.16 -0.39
CA ASP A 17 6.70 10.95 0.88
C ASP A 17 5.75 10.95 2.09
N GLU A 18 4.61 11.64 2.02
CA GLU A 18 3.58 11.59 3.07
C GLU A 18 2.88 10.23 3.07
N TYR A 19 2.50 9.72 1.90
CA TYR A 19 1.95 8.37 1.75
C TYR A 19 2.96 7.28 2.13
N LYS A 20 4.24 7.45 1.80
CA LYS A 20 5.31 6.56 2.28
C LYS A 20 5.33 6.48 3.81
N LYS A 21 5.29 7.64 4.48
CA LYS A 21 5.31 7.72 5.95
C LYS A 21 4.04 7.13 6.58
N SER A 22 2.86 7.52 6.11
CA SER A 22 1.58 7.03 6.66
C SER A 22 1.42 5.52 6.47
N GLN A 23 1.84 5.00 5.32
CA GLN A 23 1.77 3.58 5.02
C GLN A 23 2.97 2.76 5.56
N ARG A 24 3.92 3.44 6.24
CA ARG A 24 5.15 2.87 6.82
C ARG A 24 6.09 2.20 5.81
N ARG A 25 6.00 2.60 4.54
CA ARG A 25 6.81 2.06 3.45
C ARG A 25 8.25 2.58 3.53
N SER A 26 9.20 1.81 3.01
CA SER A 26 10.61 2.22 2.95
C SER A 26 10.91 3.21 1.81
N ILE A 27 10.10 3.19 0.75
CA ILE A 27 10.38 3.88 -0.52
C ILE A 27 9.11 4.58 -1.01
N ALA A 28 9.23 5.79 -1.58
CA ALA A 28 8.09 6.54 -2.11
C ALA A 28 7.81 6.18 -3.59
N HIS A 29 6.55 6.36 -4.01
CA HIS A 29 6.14 6.29 -5.42
C HIS A 29 6.60 7.51 -6.22
N SER A 30 6.32 7.51 -7.52
CA SER A 30 6.65 8.63 -8.42
C SER A 30 5.58 9.70 -8.42
N GLU A 31 5.99 10.95 -8.20
CA GLU A 31 5.14 12.14 -8.35
C GLU A 31 5.00 12.58 -9.83
N LEU A 32 5.69 11.92 -10.75
CA LEU A 32 5.71 12.32 -12.16
C LEU A 32 4.40 11.95 -12.85
N GLN A 33 3.79 12.94 -13.49
CA GLN A 33 2.64 12.81 -14.39
C GLN A 33 3.10 13.18 -15.82
N PRO A 34 3.56 12.20 -16.62
CA PRO A 34 4.22 12.47 -17.90
C PRO A 34 3.22 12.74 -19.03
N THR A 35 3.63 13.58 -19.98
CA THR A 35 2.71 14.22 -20.94
C THR A 35 2.76 13.64 -22.36
N GLY A 36 3.74 12.79 -22.69
CA GLY A 36 4.02 12.41 -24.09
C GLY A 36 4.63 13.51 -24.96
N LEU A 37 5.09 14.62 -24.36
CA LEU A 37 5.84 15.67 -25.04
C LEU A 37 7.30 15.63 -24.63
N TYR A 38 8.21 15.82 -25.58
CA TYR A 38 9.65 15.79 -25.38
C TYR A 38 10.24 17.17 -25.66
N VAL A 39 11.09 17.62 -24.74
CA VAL A 39 11.76 18.92 -24.81
C VAL A 39 13.22 18.69 -25.20
N ILE A 40 13.73 19.54 -26.10
CA ILE A 40 15.15 19.57 -26.47
C ILE A 40 15.86 20.80 -25.87
N PRO A 41 17.19 20.78 -25.71
CA PRO A 41 17.93 21.91 -25.15
C PRO A 41 17.79 23.17 -26.01
N GLY A 42 17.64 24.32 -25.36
CA GLY A 42 17.44 25.61 -26.02
C GLY A 42 15.99 25.92 -26.39
N GLN A 43 15.07 24.95 -26.27
CA GLN A 43 13.65 25.16 -26.60
C GLN A 43 12.94 25.99 -25.53
N GLN A 44 12.12 26.95 -25.97
CA GLN A 44 11.24 27.72 -25.08
C GLN A 44 9.99 26.90 -24.76
N VAL A 45 9.73 26.73 -23.47
CA VAL A 45 8.53 26.07 -22.93
C VAL A 45 7.60 27.14 -22.36
N ILE A 46 6.38 27.18 -22.88
CA ILE A 46 5.31 28.10 -22.47
C ILE A 46 4.14 27.26 -21.96
N ILE A 47 3.80 27.46 -20.69
CA ILE A 47 2.75 26.71 -19.98
C ILE A 47 1.83 27.69 -19.26
N ASN A 48 0.53 27.59 -19.49
CA ASN A 48 -0.47 28.29 -18.70
C ASN A 48 -1.06 27.35 -17.65
N ILE A 49 -1.13 27.79 -16.40
CA ILE A 49 -1.81 27.10 -15.30
C ILE A 49 -3.08 27.86 -14.96
N GLU A 50 -4.18 27.16 -14.76
CA GLU A 50 -5.44 27.70 -14.26
C GLU A 50 -5.97 26.81 -13.13
N GLY A 51 -6.47 27.42 -12.06
CA GLY A 51 -7.02 26.74 -10.90
C GLY A 51 -6.27 27.05 -9.61
N GLU A 52 -6.64 26.36 -8.54
CA GLU A 52 -6.05 26.59 -7.22
C GLU A 52 -4.69 25.88 -7.08
N THR A 53 -3.65 26.64 -6.73
CA THR A 53 -2.29 26.17 -6.52
C THR A 53 -1.88 26.34 -5.05
N HIS A 54 -2.62 25.71 -4.14
CA HIS A 54 -2.29 25.75 -2.70
C HIS A 54 -1.00 24.98 -2.39
N GLY A 55 -0.74 23.93 -3.15
CA GLY A 55 0.51 23.16 -3.18
C GLY A 55 1.36 23.45 -4.42
N ALA A 56 2.60 22.98 -4.41
CA ALA A 56 3.54 23.20 -5.50
C ALA A 56 3.13 22.42 -6.77
N VAL A 57 3.06 23.14 -7.89
CA VAL A 57 2.90 22.57 -9.23
C VAL A 57 4.19 22.80 -10.00
N ASN A 58 4.78 21.74 -10.57
CA ASN A 58 6.05 21.84 -11.29
C ASN A 58 5.94 21.26 -12.69
N ALA A 59 6.60 21.89 -13.67
CA ALA A 59 7.04 21.19 -14.87
C ALA A 59 8.36 20.47 -14.56
N VAL A 60 8.51 19.24 -15.04
CA VAL A 60 9.72 18.43 -14.88
C VAL A 60 10.21 17.99 -16.25
N ILE A 61 11.45 18.34 -16.59
CA ILE A 61 12.09 17.91 -17.84
C ILE A 61 13.04 16.74 -17.54
N GLY A 62 12.75 15.58 -18.14
CA GLY A 62 13.55 14.37 -18.00
C GLY A 62 12.99 13.36 -17.00
N VAL A 63 13.36 12.09 -17.20
CA VAL A 63 12.96 10.94 -16.36
C VAL A 63 14.22 10.38 -15.70
N PRO A 64 14.18 9.93 -14.42
CA PRO A 64 15.32 9.28 -13.77
C PRO A 64 15.91 8.14 -14.61
N GLU A 65 17.21 7.83 -14.45
CA GLU A 65 17.97 6.81 -15.22
C GLU A 65 18.19 7.11 -16.71
N LEU A 66 17.25 7.77 -17.40
CA LEU A 66 17.40 8.21 -18.79
C LEU A 66 17.96 9.63 -18.88
N ASN A 67 17.60 10.50 -17.94
CA ASN A 67 18.05 11.88 -17.82
C ASN A 67 18.29 12.23 -16.34
N LYS A 68 18.78 13.46 -16.09
CA LYS A 68 18.76 14.09 -14.76
C LYS A 68 17.56 15.04 -14.68
N PRO A 69 16.45 14.68 -14.02
CA PRO A 69 15.24 15.49 -14.02
C PRO A 69 15.47 16.91 -13.51
N LYS A 70 14.87 17.90 -14.18
CA LYS A 70 14.91 19.32 -13.78
C LYS A 70 13.50 19.83 -13.52
N LYS A 71 13.25 20.27 -12.28
CA LYS A 71 11.97 20.86 -11.85
C LYS A 71 11.96 22.37 -12.11
N HIS A 72 10.84 22.87 -12.59
CA HIS A 72 10.51 24.29 -12.77
C HIS A 72 9.18 24.55 -12.06
N LEU A 73 9.22 25.38 -11.01
CA LEU A 73 8.01 25.78 -10.28
C LEU A 73 7.10 26.60 -11.22
N LEU A 74 5.81 26.28 -11.23
CA LEU A 74 4.81 26.96 -12.03
C LEU A 74 3.87 27.75 -11.13
N ASN A 75 3.59 28.98 -11.51
CA ASN A 75 2.59 29.83 -10.87
C ASN A 75 1.27 29.79 -11.66
N ASN A 76 0.17 30.17 -11.03
CA ASN A 76 -1.09 30.41 -11.75
C ASN A 76 -0.88 31.46 -12.85
N GLY A 77 -1.48 31.23 -14.02
CA GLY A 77 -1.25 32.01 -15.23
C GLY A 77 -0.07 31.52 -16.08
N LEU A 78 0.51 32.44 -16.86
CA LEU A 78 1.46 32.12 -17.91
C LEU A 78 2.91 32.00 -17.40
N ASN A 79 3.51 30.85 -17.61
CA ASN A 79 4.89 30.53 -17.26
C ASN A 79 5.73 30.34 -18.54
N LYS A 80 6.93 30.93 -18.56
CA LYS A 80 7.86 30.82 -19.69
C LYS A 80 9.26 30.56 -19.20
N PHE A 81 9.93 29.55 -19.77
CA PHE A 81 11.34 29.29 -19.51
C PHE A 81 12.01 28.66 -20.74
N ILE A 82 13.34 28.76 -20.81
CA ILE A 82 14.14 28.07 -21.82
C ILE A 82 14.75 26.84 -21.15
N SER A 83 14.47 25.65 -21.69
CA SER A 83 15.03 24.43 -21.14
C SER A 83 16.50 24.28 -21.53
N LYS A 84 17.38 24.07 -20.56
CA LYS A 84 18.77 23.66 -20.80
C LYS A 84 18.94 22.14 -20.84
N SER A 85 17.88 21.40 -20.54
CA SER A 85 17.88 19.95 -20.44
C SER A 85 16.97 19.35 -21.50
N GLU A 86 17.29 18.14 -21.91
CA GLU A 86 16.41 17.33 -22.74
C GLU A 86 15.61 16.34 -21.90
N GLY A 87 14.48 15.88 -22.44
CA GLY A 87 13.75 14.77 -21.86
C GLY A 87 12.23 14.92 -21.97
N LEU A 88 11.54 13.90 -21.43
CA LEU A 88 10.09 13.89 -21.31
C LEU A 88 9.62 15.04 -20.41
N LEU A 89 8.71 15.87 -20.91
CA LEU A 89 7.96 16.82 -20.11
C LEU A 89 6.94 16.04 -19.26
N SER A 90 7.06 16.19 -17.95
CA SER A 90 6.12 15.69 -16.95
C SER A 90 5.68 16.84 -16.06
N PHE A 91 4.63 16.63 -15.28
CA PHE A 91 4.24 17.53 -14.22
C PHE A 91 4.28 16.84 -12.86
N THR A 92 4.40 17.63 -11.79
CA THR A 92 4.00 17.20 -10.44
C THR A 92 2.93 18.16 -9.93
N ASN A 93 1.94 17.64 -9.22
CA ASN A 93 0.92 18.45 -8.55
C ASN A 93 0.77 17.98 -7.10
N ASN A 94 1.41 18.70 -6.18
CA ASN A 94 1.44 18.34 -4.77
C ASN A 94 0.27 18.95 -3.97
N ASN A 95 -0.77 19.45 -4.63
CA ASN A 95 -2.05 19.72 -3.95
C ASN A 95 -2.62 18.40 -3.40
N ASN A 96 -3.22 18.42 -2.20
CA ASN A 96 -3.79 17.22 -1.57
C ASN A 96 -5.14 16.79 -2.18
N ASN A 97 -5.80 17.70 -2.88
CA ASN A 97 -7.08 17.48 -3.55
C ASN A 97 -7.23 18.46 -4.74
N GLY A 98 -8.36 18.37 -5.44
CA GLY A 98 -8.66 19.22 -6.58
C GLY A 98 -7.82 18.91 -7.83
N TYR A 99 -7.80 19.86 -8.75
CA TYR A 99 -7.02 19.77 -9.99
C TYR A 99 -6.62 21.17 -10.47
N VAL A 100 -5.57 21.20 -11.29
CA VAL A 100 -5.22 22.38 -12.09
C VAL A 100 -5.37 22.05 -13.56
N LYS A 101 -5.83 23.01 -14.35
CA LYS A 101 -5.81 22.92 -15.81
C LYS A 101 -4.46 23.41 -16.30
N VAL A 102 -3.81 22.59 -17.12
CA VAL A 102 -2.51 22.89 -17.71
C VAL A 102 -2.68 23.02 -19.22
N THR A 103 -2.20 24.12 -19.79
CA THR A 103 -2.16 24.33 -21.24
C THR A 103 -0.72 24.55 -21.69
N VAL A 104 -0.16 23.56 -22.39
CA VAL A 104 1.14 23.69 -23.04
C VAL A 104 0.94 24.41 -24.37
N GLN A 105 1.53 25.61 -24.50
CA GLN A 105 1.38 26.48 -25.67
C GLN A 105 2.58 26.42 -26.62
N SER A 106 3.68 25.77 -26.21
CA SER A 106 4.83 25.51 -27.07
C SER A 106 4.57 24.30 -27.97
N GLU A 107 5.02 24.38 -29.22
CA GLU A 107 5.11 23.22 -30.10
C GLU A 107 6.33 22.37 -29.69
N LEU A 108 6.06 21.25 -29.02
CA LEU A 108 7.06 20.30 -28.53
C LEU A 108 7.02 19.01 -29.35
N LYS A 109 8.15 18.28 -29.40
CA LYS A 109 8.21 16.99 -30.10
C LYS A 109 7.30 15.99 -29.38
N LYS A 110 6.49 15.25 -30.13
CA LYS A 110 5.68 14.15 -29.59
C LYS A 110 6.50 12.86 -29.60
N ILE A 111 6.19 11.96 -28.67
CA ILE A 111 6.74 10.59 -28.62
C ILE A 111 5.61 9.57 -28.72
N PRO A 112 5.89 8.30 -29.06
CA PRO A 112 4.88 7.26 -28.95
C PRO A 112 4.37 7.15 -27.51
N THR A 113 3.07 7.32 -27.34
CA THR A 113 2.40 7.23 -26.04
C THR A 113 1.20 6.31 -26.11
N PHE A 114 1.07 5.46 -25.10
CA PHE A 114 -0.10 4.64 -24.88
C PHE A 114 -0.67 4.90 -23.48
N LYS A 115 -1.97 5.14 -23.41
CA LYS A 115 -2.72 5.21 -22.17
C LYS A 115 -3.88 4.22 -22.23
N LEU A 116 -3.91 3.31 -21.26
CA LEU A 116 -4.96 2.30 -21.13
C LEU A 116 -6.34 2.99 -21.07
N ASN A 117 -7.31 2.44 -21.80
CA ASN A 117 -8.67 2.96 -21.99
C ASN A 117 -8.80 4.27 -22.78
N GLU A 118 -7.70 4.86 -23.28
CA GLU A 118 -7.73 6.02 -24.17
C GLU A 118 -7.18 5.70 -25.57
N ASN A 119 -6.18 4.81 -25.67
CA ASN A 119 -5.59 4.39 -26.93
C ASN A 119 -5.96 2.94 -27.28
N ASN A 120 -5.95 2.62 -28.57
CA ASN A 120 -6.21 1.27 -29.10
C ASN A 120 -4.91 0.64 -29.66
N ASN A 121 -4.73 -0.66 -29.44
CA ASN A 121 -3.62 -1.45 -29.99
C ASN A 121 -3.53 -1.38 -31.52
N THR A 122 -4.65 -1.28 -32.23
CA THR A 122 -4.65 -1.25 -33.71
C THR A 122 -3.93 -0.02 -34.27
N GLU A 123 -3.83 1.05 -33.48
CA GLU A 123 -3.13 2.28 -33.86
C GLU A 123 -1.70 2.32 -33.35
N TRP A 124 -1.31 1.37 -32.48
CA TRP A 124 -0.01 1.39 -31.80
C TRP A 124 1.16 1.35 -32.80
N THR A 125 1.11 0.46 -33.79
CA THR A 125 2.14 0.37 -34.83
C THR A 125 2.25 1.68 -35.61
N ASN A 126 1.12 2.31 -35.97
CA ASN A 126 1.10 3.59 -36.67
C ASN A 126 1.71 4.71 -35.81
N ILE A 127 1.42 4.75 -34.51
CA ILE A 127 1.99 5.72 -33.57
C ILE A 127 3.51 5.53 -33.46
N MET A 128 3.96 4.27 -33.35
CA MET A 128 5.39 3.94 -33.32
C MET A 128 6.09 4.37 -34.60
N ASP A 129 5.50 4.14 -35.77
CA ASP A 129 6.08 4.53 -37.06
C ASP A 129 6.05 6.06 -37.28
N LEU A 130 4.96 6.73 -36.88
CA LEU A 130 4.81 8.19 -36.99
C LEU A 130 5.87 8.94 -36.19
N TYR A 131 6.30 8.39 -35.05
CA TYR A 131 7.30 8.97 -34.17
C TYR A 131 8.56 8.09 -34.08
N SER A 132 9.00 7.54 -35.22
CA SER A 132 10.14 6.60 -35.28
C SER A 132 11.48 7.20 -34.87
N ASP A 133 11.59 8.53 -34.83
CA ASP A 133 12.77 9.28 -34.40
C ASP A 133 12.72 9.68 -32.92
N ALA A 134 11.69 9.24 -32.17
CA ALA A 134 11.58 9.50 -30.75
C ALA A 134 12.64 8.71 -29.95
N PRO A 135 13.27 9.30 -28.92
CA PRO A 135 14.27 8.60 -28.12
C PRO A 135 13.64 7.56 -27.17
N ILE A 136 12.38 7.76 -26.79
CA ILE A 136 11.69 6.99 -25.75
C ILE A 136 10.23 6.72 -26.14
N VAL A 137 9.64 5.77 -25.43
CA VAL A 137 8.22 5.41 -25.45
C VAL A 137 7.66 5.54 -24.04
N GLN A 138 6.43 6.03 -23.93
CA GLN A 138 5.69 6.12 -22.66
C GLN A 138 4.44 5.24 -22.72
N LEU A 139 4.27 4.36 -21.72
CA LEU A 139 3.02 3.65 -21.49
C LEU A 139 2.45 4.06 -20.13
N SER A 140 1.13 4.15 -20.01
CA SER A 140 0.49 4.52 -18.76
C SER A 140 -0.88 3.88 -18.57
N SER A 141 -1.23 3.68 -17.31
CA SER A 141 -2.53 3.16 -16.86
C SER A 141 -2.96 3.93 -15.61
N GLU A 142 -3.93 3.41 -14.86
CA GLU A 142 -4.32 4.01 -13.59
C GLU A 142 -3.20 3.95 -12.56
N ARG A 143 -2.48 2.82 -12.46
CA ARG A 143 -1.48 2.57 -11.41
C ARG A 143 -0.04 2.72 -11.84
N THR A 144 0.21 2.67 -13.16
CA THR A 144 1.56 2.47 -13.70
C THR A 144 1.95 3.50 -14.75
N ILE A 145 3.24 3.81 -14.77
CA ILE A 145 3.93 4.50 -15.85
C ILE A 145 5.16 3.68 -16.24
N ILE A 146 5.33 3.37 -17.52
CA ILE A 146 6.53 2.74 -18.08
C ILE A 146 7.18 3.71 -19.06
N VAL A 147 8.48 3.97 -18.89
CA VAL A 147 9.28 4.77 -19.82
C VAL A 147 10.52 3.98 -20.23
N VAL A 148 10.58 3.59 -21.50
CA VAL A 148 11.69 2.81 -22.07
C VAL A 148 12.23 3.48 -23.32
N LYS A 149 13.44 3.10 -23.76
CA LYS A 149 13.96 3.56 -25.05
C LYS A 149 13.08 3.01 -26.17
N TYR A 150 12.95 3.77 -27.26
CA TYR A 150 12.12 3.40 -28.41
C TYR A 150 12.46 2.01 -28.95
N ASN A 151 13.75 1.71 -29.10
CA ASN A 151 14.20 0.41 -29.62
C ASN A 151 13.81 -0.77 -28.72
N SER A 152 13.81 -0.58 -27.40
CA SER A 152 13.38 -1.61 -26.45
C SER A 152 11.89 -1.90 -26.56
N ALA A 153 11.06 -0.84 -26.64
CA ALA A 153 9.63 -0.99 -26.91
C ALA A 153 9.39 -1.70 -28.24
N LYS A 154 10.03 -1.25 -29.32
CA LYS A 154 9.91 -1.87 -30.65
C LYS A 154 10.29 -3.36 -30.65
N LYS A 155 11.28 -3.75 -29.84
CA LYS A 155 11.78 -5.14 -29.76
C LYS A 155 10.85 -6.05 -28.96
N TYR A 156 10.27 -5.57 -27.86
CA TYR A 156 9.61 -6.45 -26.86
C TYR A 156 8.11 -6.21 -26.69
N LEU A 157 7.61 -5.02 -26.96
CA LEU A 157 6.22 -4.65 -26.72
C LEU A 157 5.35 -5.05 -27.93
N THR A 158 4.37 -5.91 -27.68
CA THR A 158 3.44 -6.41 -28.71
C THR A 158 2.01 -5.93 -28.47
N ASP A 159 1.54 -6.02 -27.22
CA ASP A 159 0.19 -5.64 -26.81
C ASP A 159 0.25 -4.68 -25.60
N PRO A 160 0.25 -3.36 -25.83
CA PRO A 160 0.29 -2.40 -24.73
C PRO A 160 -0.98 -2.41 -23.88
N SER A 161 -2.16 -2.73 -24.43
CA SER A 161 -3.40 -2.84 -23.64
C SER A 161 -3.30 -3.98 -22.62
N ALA A 162 -2.92 -5.18 -23.07
CA ALA A 162 -2.77 -6.35 -22.21
C ALA A 162 -1.67 -6.14 -21.17
N LEU A 163 -0.54 -5.52 -21.58
CA LEU A 163 0.53 -5.19 -20.64
C LEU A 163 0.04 -4.23 -19.56
N MET A 164 -0.54 -3.10 -19.94
CA MET A 164 -0.94 -2.08 -18.96
C MET A 164 -2.08 -2.55 -18.05
N LYS A 165 -3.01 -3.39 -18.56
CA LYS A 165 -4.00 -4.06 -17.70
C LYS A 165 -3.34 -5.02 -16.72
N TYR A 166 -2.39 -5.84 -17.18
CA TYR A 166 -1.66 -6.77 -16.33
C TYR A 166 -0.93 -6.06 -15.17
N TYR A 167 -0.34 -4.89 -15.43
CA TYR A 167 0.28 -4.08 -14.38
C TYR A 167 -0.73 -3.59 -13.34
N ASP A 168 -1.84 -3.05 -13.81
CA ASP A 168 -2.94 -2.60 -12.96
C ASP A 168 -3.54 -3.74 -12.12
N ASP A 169 -3.64 -4.95 -12.66
CA ASP A 169 -4.13 -6.13 -11.95
C ASP A 169 -3.15 -6.57 -10.85
N PHE A 170 -1.87 -6.78 -11.15
CA PHE A 170 -0.93 -7.27 -10.12
C PHE A 170 -0.68 -6.24 -9.02
N ILE A 171 -0.70 -4.96 -9.36
CA ILE A 171 -0.55 -3.88 -8.37
C ILE A 171 -1.71 -3.91 -7.37
N ARG A 172 -2.93 -4.22 -7.81
CA ARG A 172 -4.07 -4.39 -6.91
C ARG A 172 -3.88 -5.57 -5.96
N PHE A 173 -3.36 -6.70 -6.42
CA PHE A 173 -3.03 -7.81 -5.51
C PHE A 173 -1.98 -7.41 -4.46
N GLN A 174 -1.06 -6.51 -4.82
CA GLN A 174 -0.10 -5.97 -3.86
C GLN A 174 -0.72 -4.91 -2.93
N ASP A 175 -1.67 -4.10 -3.40
CA ASP A 175 -2.49 -3.21 -2.55
C ASP A 175 -3.30 -4.04 -1.53
N ASP A 176 -3.92 -5.13 -2.00
CA ASP A 176 -4.75 -6.03 -1.19
C ASP A 176 -3.96 -6.60 -0.02
N ILE A 177 -2.80 -7.23 -0.25
CA ILE A 177 -1.98 -7.78 0.84
C ILE A 177 -1.42 -6.69 1.78
N SER A 178 -1.22 -5.47 1.28
CA SER A 178 -0.89 -4.30 2.10
C SER A 178 -2.07 -3.78 2.93
N GLY A 179 -3.31 -4.19 2.65
CA GLY A 179 -4.52 -3.62 3.24
C GLY A 179 -4.76 -2.17 2.83
N ILE A 180 -4.47 -1.85 1.57
CA ILE A 180 -4.69 -0.54 0.95
C ILE A 180 -5.88 -0.63 -0.01
N LEU A 181 -6.80 0.33 0.07
CA LEU A 181 -8.03 0.33 -0.72
C LEU A 181 -8.12 1.57 -1.63
N GLU A 182 -8.71 1.40 -2.81
CA GLU A 182 -8.95 2.47 -3.79
C GLU A 182 -9.74 3.63 -3.19
N ASN A 183 -10.87 3.32 -2.56
CA ASN A 183 -11.72 4.27 -1.87
C ASN A 183 -11.41 4.35 -0.36
N GLY A 184 -10.18 3.96 0.02
CA GLY A 184 -9.75 3.99 1.42
C GLY A 184 -9.66 5.40 1.98
N LYS A 185 -9.76 5.52 3.31
CA LYS A 185 -9.50 6.76 4.07
C LYS A 185 -8.36 6.52 5.06
N ALA A 186 -7.88 7.61 5.67
CA ALA A 186 -6.83 7.57 6.68
C ALA A 186 -5.57 6.79 6.22
N ASP A 187 -5.14 5.78 6.98
CA ASP A 187 -3.89 5.02 6.74
C ASP A 187 -3.99 3.94 5.65
N TYR A 188 -5.22 3.56 5.25
CA TYR A 188 -5.48 2.55 4.23
C TYR A 188 -5.92 3.14 2.89
N LYS A 189 -5.83 4.48 2.74
CA LYS A 189 -6.02 5.15 1.45
C LYS A 189 -4.88 4.81 0.49
N VAL A 190 -5.23 4.54 -0.77
CA VAL A 190 -4.23 4.33 -1.80
C VAL A 190 -3.41 5.57 -2.12
N ASP A 191 -2.13 5.37 -2.39
CA ASP A 191 -1.26 6.44 -2.87
C ASP A 191 -1.67 6.78 -4.32
N PRO A 192 -2.12 8.02 -4.60
CA PRO A 192 -2.47 8.44 -5.96
C PRO A 192 -1.24 8.62 -6.85
N ASN A 193 -0.03 8.65 -6.28
CA ASN A 193 1.23 8.67 -7.02
C ASN A 193 1.53 7.27 -7.58
N LYS A 194 1.95 7.21 -8.83
CA LYS A 194 2.05 5.96 -9.61
C LYS A 194 3.40 5.28 -9.43
N LEU A 195 3.42 3.98 -9.72
CA LEU A 195 4.66 3.22 -9.85
C LEU A 195 5.29 3.54 -11.21
N LEU A 196 6.54 4.00 -11.20
CA LEU A 196 7.30 4.37 -12.39
C LEU A 196 8.38 3.33 -12.67
N TYR A 197 8.31 2.69 -13.85
CA TYR A 197 9.27 1.71 -14.33
C TYR A 197 10.06 2.33 -15.48
N VAL A 198 11.39 2.33 -15.36
CA VAL A 198 12.27 3.00 -16.32
C VAL A 198 13.33 2.06 -16.86
N GLU A 199 13.62 2.14 -18.16
CA GLU A 199 14.84 1.54 -18.70
C GLU A 199 16.08 2.21 -18.09
N ALA A 200 17.00 1.41 -17.57
CA ALA A 200 18.23 1.84 -16.94
C ALA A 200 19.45 1.25 -17.64
N ASN A 201 20.63 1.80 -17.34
CA ASN A 201 21.91 1.30 -17.84
C ASN A 201 22.78 0.70 -16.72
N ARG A 202 22.20 0.43 -15.54
CA ARG A 202 22.92 -0.08 -14.36
C ARG A 202 22.08 -1.09 -13.60
N PHE A 203 22.77 -1.98 -12.88
CA PHE A 203 22.18 -3.13 -12.18
C PHE A 203 21.31 -3.98 -13.11
N TYR A 204 20.72 -5.07 -12.63
CA TYR A 204 19.83 -5.89 -13.46
C TYR A 204 18.39 -5.35 -13.40
N MET A 205 17.85 -5.34 -12.18
CA MET A 205 16.61 -4.68 -11.78
C MET A 205 16.86 -4.03 -10.41
N PHE A 206 16.21 -2.91 -10.12
CA PHE A 206 16.26 -2.30 -8.79
C PHE A 206 15.06 -1.38 -8.54
N SER A 207 14.80 -1.11 -7.27
CA SER A 207 13.78 -0.18 -6.79
C SER A 207 14.40 0.89 -5.91
N THR A 208 14.00 2.14 -6.11
CA THR A 208 14.41 3.29 -5.29
C THR A 208 13.29 4.31 -5.20
N SER A 209 13.51 5.39 -4.45
CA SER A 209 12.47 6.40 -4.23
C SER A 209 12.10 7.07 -5.54
N GLY A 210 10.83 6.94 -5.94
CA GLY A 210 10.27 7.56 -7.12
C GLY A 210 10.30 6.72 -8.40
N HIS A 211 11.08 5.62 -8.48
CA HIS A 211 11.14 4.77 -9.67
C HIS A 211 11.80 3.41 -9.45
N MET A 212 11.62 2.53 -10.42
CA MET A 212 12.32 1.26 -10.60
C MET A 212 13.11 1.27 -11.92
N GLY A 213 14.25 0.60 -11.95
CA GLY A 213 15.13 0.54 -13.12
C GLY A 213 15.32 -0.87 -13.67
N PHE A 214 15.37 -1.00 -15.00
CA PHE A 214 15.48 -2.27 -15.72
C PHE A 214 16.55 -2.20 -16.81
N SER A 215 17.57 -3.05 -16.75
CA SER A 215 18.72 -3.01 -17.65
C SER A 215 18.99 -4.34 -18.33
N GLY A 216 19.28 -4.29 -19.62
CA GLY A 216 19.60 -5.45 -20.43
C GLY A 216 18.37 -6.21 -20.94
N ASP A 217 18.60 -7.02 -21.98
CA ASP A 217 17.56 -7.70 -22.75
C ASP A 217 16.60 -8.51 -21.89
N ALA A 218 17.13 -9.30 -20.96
CA ALA A 218 16.33 -10.17 -20.11
C ALA A 218 15.44 -9.38 -19.12
N ALA A 219 15.88 -8.21 -18.65
CA ALA A 219 15.07 -7.37 -17.76
C ALA A 219 13.99 -6.62 -18.54
N LEU A 220 14.33 -6.08 -19.70
CA LEU A 220 13.40 -5.35 -20.56
C LEU A 220 12.33 -6.25 -21.16
N GLN A 221 12.68 -7.50 -21.51
CA GLN A 221 11.69 -8.49 -21.93
C GLN A 221 10.67 -8.76 -20.81
N ARG A 222 11.12 -8.91 -19.55
CA ARG A 222 10.22 -9.09 -18.40
C ARG A 222 9.34 -7.85 -18.15
N LEU A 223 9.91 -6.65 -18.29
CA LEU A 223 9.19 -5.40 -18.11
C LEU A 223 8.07 -5.22 -19.14
N LEU A 224 8.32 -5.61 -20.39
CA LEU A 224 7.44 -5.31 -21.54
C LEU A 224 6.57 -6.50 -21.99
N THR A 225 6.50 -7.56 -21.18
CA THR A 225 5.64 -8.75 -21.44
C THR A 225 4.92 -9.19 -20.17
N THR A 226 3.97 -10.12 -20.29
CA THR A 226 3.06 -10.53 -19.20
C THR A 226 3.34 -11.94 -18.65
N ASN A 227 4.27 -12.70 -19.24
CA ASN A 227 4.46 -14.12 -18.94
C ASN A 227 5.64 -14.43 -18.00
N ASN A 228 6.36 -13.42 -17.50
CA ASN A 228 7.54 -13.59 -16.65
C ASN A 228 7.61 -12.50 -15.56
N GLY A 229 6.61 -12.49 -14.69
CA GLY A 229 6.34 -11.37 -13.78
C GLY A 229 7.23 -11.24 -12.55
N TRP A 230 7.90 -12.31 -12.09
CA TRP A 230 8.52 -12.34 -10.76
C TRP A 230 9.44 -11.15 -10.47
N GLY A 231 10.33 -10.82 -11.41
CA GLY A 231 11.25 -9.68 -11.25
C GLY A 231 10.52 -8.34 -11.14
N VAL A 232 9.50 -8.12 -11.98
CA VAL A 232 8.68 -6.91 -11.94
C VAL A 232 7.91 -6.83 -10.62
N TRP A 233 7.24 -7.91 -10.21
CA TRP A 233 6.49 -7.96 -8.95
C TRP A 233 7.37 -7.70 -7.74
N HIS A 234 8.59 -8.23 -7.76
CA HIS A 234 9.60 -8.06 -6.72
C HIS A 234 10.00 -6.58 -6.57
N GLU A 235 10.38 -5.91 -7.67
CA GLU A 235 10.76 -4.50 -7.59
C GLU A 235 9.58 -3.60 -7.17
N SER A 236 8.36 -3.91 -7.62
CA SER A 236 7.14 -3.21 -7.17
C SER A 236 6.91 -3.42 -5.67
N GLY A 237 7.18 -4.63 -5.17
CA GLY A 237 7.07 -4.98 -3.76
C GLY A 237 8.00 -4.16 -2.87
N HIS A 238 9.20 -3.81 -3.33
CA HIS A 238 10.12 -2.96 -2.56
C HIS A 238 9.52 -1.58 -2.25
N GLN A 239 8.69 -1.04 -3.14
CA GLN A 239 7.99 0.22 -2.89
C GLN A 239 6.83 0.09 -1.90
N ARG A 240 6.49 -1.12 -1.44
CA ARG A 240 5.39 -1.43 -0.52
C ARG A 240 5.83 -1.94 0.83
N GLN A 241 7.06 -2.46 0.91
CA GLN A 241 7.62 -3.03 2.13
C GLN A 241 7.53 -2.07 3.31
N GLN A 242 6.94 -2.58 4.39
CA GLN A 242 6.90 -1.89 5.66
C GLN A 242 8.22 -2.08 6.42
N SER A 243 8.83 -0.97 6.82
CA SER A 243 10.07 -0.97 7.59
C SER A 243 9.95 -1.53 9.03
N PRO A 244 8.81 -1.41 9.75
CA PRO A 244 8.69 -1.87 11.14
C PRO A 244 8.86 -3.38 11.39
N TYR A 245 8.61 -4.24 10.39
CA TYR A 245 8.85 -5.68 10.53
C TYR A 245 9.91 -6.21 9.55
N THR A 246 10.68 -5.32 8.93
CA THR A 246 11.83 -5.67 8.07
C THR A 246 13.14 -5.39 8.83
N TRP A 247 13.74 -6.41 9.45
CA TRP A 247 15.01 -6.31 10.18
C TRP A 247 16.23 -6.67 9.32
N SER A 248 17.42 -6.24 9.77
CA SER A 248 18.70 -6.37 9.03
C SER A 248 19.68 -7.41 9.60
N GLY A 249 19.28 -8.18 10.63
CA GLY A 249 20.15 -9.20 11.23
C GLY A 249 20.51 -10.34 10.25
N GLY A 250 21.74 -10.85 10.34
CA GLY A 250 22.25 -11.92 9.46
C GLY A 250 22.23 -11.53 7.99
N THR A 251 21.52 -12.29 7.16
CA THR A 251 21.33 -11.98 5.73
C THR A 251 20.14 -11.06 5.45
N GLY A 252 19.51 -10.50 6.51
CA GLY A 252 18.46 -9.48 6.43
C GLY A 252 17.09 -9.98 5.96
N MET A 253 16.07 -9.12 6.08
CA MET A 253 14.68 -9.40 5.64
C MET A 253 14.24 -8.58 4.43
N MET A 254 15.06 -7.65 3.94
CA MET A 254 14.72 -6.78 2.80
C MET A 254 14.40 -7.60 1.55
N GLU A 255 15.23 -8.58 1.20
CA GLU A 255 14.98 -9.49 0.07
C GLU A 255 13.95 -10.60 0.38
N VAL A 256 13.42 -10.64 1.61
CA VAL A 256 12.46 -11.65 2.06
C VAL A 256 11.05 -11.08 2.09
N THR A 257 10.79 -10.01 2.83
CA THR A 257 9.44 -9.44 3.00
C THR A 257 8.91 -8.85 1.69
N VAL A 258 9.79 -8.45 0.77
CA VAL A 258 9.41 -8.04 -0.59
C VAL A 258 8.68 -9.15 -1.35
N ASN A 259 9.08 -10.41 -1.11
CA ASN A 259 8.50 -11.54 -1.82
C ASN A 259 7.10 -11.91 -1.31
N LEU A 260 6.61 -11.32 -0.21
CA LEU A 260 5.17 -11.40 0.13
C LEU A 260 4.31 -10.77 -0.97
N TYR A 261 4.72 -9.61 -1.49
CA TYR A 261 4.03 -8.93 -2.59
C TYR A 261 4.17 -9.69 -3.91
N SER A 262 5.31 -10.34 -4.12
CA SER A 262 5.52 -11.21 -5.29
C SER A 262 4.64 -12.46 -5.24
N LEU A 263 4.54 -13.13 -4.08
CA LEU A 263 3.63 -14.26 -3.90
C LEU A 263 2.16 -13.83 -4.01
N ALA A 264 1.77 -12.67 -3.48
CA ALA A 264 0.42 -12.12 -3.64
C ALA A 264 0.09 -11.85 -5.12
N SER A 265 1.02 -11.27 -5.87
CA SER A 265 0.87 -11.06 -7.32
C SER A 265 0.72 -12.39 -8.05
N GLN A 266 1.55 -13.38 -7.71
CA GLN A 266 1.51 -14.72 -8.29
C GLN A 266 0.17 -15.42 -7.98
N GLU A 267 -0.29 -15.32 -6.74
CA GLU A 267 -1.57 -15.88 -6.28
C GLU A 267 -2.75 -15.24 -7.02
N GLY A 268 -2.80 -13.92 -7.13
CA GLY A 268 -3.90 -13.25 -7.83
C GLY A 268 -3.92 -13.52 -9.34
N ILE A 269 -2.75 -13.64 -9.99
CA ILE A 269 -2.66 -13.89 -11.43
C ILE A 269 -2.92 -15.37 -11.79
N TYR A 270 -2.41 -16.32 -11.00
CA TYR A 270 -2.49 -17.75 -11.33
C TYR A 270 -3.45 -18.55 -10.43
N GLY A 271 -4.14 -17.89 -9.49
CA GLY A 271 -5.00 -18.52 -8.50
C GLY A 271 -4.25 -19.24 -7.36
N ARG A 272 -2.91 -19.30 -7.40
CA ARG A 272 -2.07 -19.82 -6.31
C ARG A 272 -0.64 -19.28 -6.37
N ALA A 273 -0.02 -19.09 -5.20
CA ALA A 273 1.42 -18.86 -5.08
C ALA A 273 2.16 -20.21 -5.11
N ASN A 274 3.01 -20.43 -6.11
CA ASN A 274 3.72 -21.71 -6.33
C ASN A 274 5.25 -21.60 -6.30
N GLN A 275 5.81 -20.39 -6.15
CA GLN A 275 7.26 -20.21 -6.12
C GLN A 275 7.92 -21.00 -4.97
N LEU A 276 7.23 -21.16 -3.85
CA LEU A 276 7.72 -21.87 -2.66
C LEU A 276 7.69 -23.40 -2.80
N ASP A 277 6.95 -23.97 -3.76
CA ASP A 277 6.76 -25.42 -3.91
C ASP A 277 8.10 -26.17 -3.93
N LYS A 278 9.07 -25.68 -4.72
CA LYS A 278 10.40 -26.28 -4.84
C LYS A 278 11.30 -26.11 -3.61
N TYR A 279 10.91 -25.24 -2.67
CA TYR A 279 11.68 -24.94 -1.46
C TYR A 279 11.11 -25.61 -0.21
N TYR A 280 9.86 -26.09 -0.23
CA TYR A 280 9.29 -26.80 0.92
C TYR A 280 10.12 -27.98 1.44
N PRO A 281 10.80 -28.80 0.59
CA PRO A 281 11.72 -29.82 1.11
C PRO A 281 12.87 -29.24 1.94
N LYS A 282 13.43 -28.09 1.55
CA LYS A 282 14.49 -27.41 2.30
C LYS A 282 13.95 -26.76 3.57
N ILE A 283 12.74 -26.20 3.53
CA ILE A 283 12.05 -25.66 4.70
C ILE A 283 11.83 -26.77 5.74
N LYS A 284 11.30 -27.92 5.33
CA LYS A 284 11.09 -29.07 6.23
C LYS A 284 12.41 -29.56 6.83
N ALA A 285 13.45 -29.69 6.01
CA ALA A 285 14.78 -30.08 6.50
C ALA A 285 15.32 -29.09 7.54
N TYR A 286 15.16 -27.78 7.31
CA TYR A 286 15.53 -26.74 8.27
C TYR A 286 14.72 -26.83 9.58
N LEU A 287 13.40 -26.99 9.48
CA LEU A 287 12.52 -27.08 10.65
C LEU A 287 12.77 -28.34 11.48
N ALA A 288 13.33 -29.41 10.89
CA ALA A 288 13.69 -30.65 11.57
C ALA A 288 15.03 -30.58 12.33
N THR A 289 15.85 -29.54 12.17
CA THR A 289 17.15 -29.45 12.87
C THR A 289 16.99 -29.14 14.36
N GLU A 290 17.97 -29.53 15.18
CA GLU A 290 17.95 -29.20 16.62
C GLU A 290 18.24 -27.71 16.86
N ARG A 291 19.24 -27.17 16.16
CA ARG A 291 19.65 -25.75 16.27
C ARG A 291 19.20 -24.97 15.04
N ARG A 292 18.14 -24.17 15.21
CA ARG A 292 17.58 -23.30 14.18
C ARG A 292 18.08 -21.87 14.35
N VAL A 293 18.79 -21.35 13.36
CA VAL A 293 19.25 -19.94 13.32
C VAL A 293 18.59 -19.27 12.12
N PHE A 294 17.50 -18.55 12.36
CA PHE A 294 16.66 -17.95 11.32
C PHE A 294 17.43 -16.95 10.43
N ASP A 295 18.16 -16.03 11.06
CA ASP A 295 18.73 -14.86 10.37
C ASP A 295 19.76 -15.20 9.27
N ILE A 296 20.37 -16.39 9.34
CA ILE A 296 21.39 -16.82 8.36
C ILE A 296 20.82 -17.69 7.24
N GLN A 297 19.51 -18.01 7.25
CA GLN A 297 18.90 -18.87 6.24
C GLN A 297 18.78 -18.17 4.88
N ASP A 298 18.59 -18.99 3.84
CA ASP A 298 18.24 -18.52 2.50
C ASP A 298 16.93 -17.73 2.49
N ILE A 299 16.80 -16.82 1.52
CA ILE A 299 15.63 -15.97 1.32
C ILE A 299 14.33 -16.80 1.26
N ASN A 300 14.31 -17.89 0.52
CA ASN A 300 13.10 -18.69 0.31
C ASN A 300 12.72 -19.52 1.55
N ILE A 301 13.71 -19.90 2.36
CA ILE A 301 13.43 -20.57 3.65
C ILE A 301 12.77 -19.58 4.60
N LYS A 302 13.30 -18.36 4.71
CA LYS A 302 12.72 -17.29 5.55
C LYS A 302 11.33 -16.86 5.06
N LEU A 303 11.13 -16.80 3.74
CA LEU A 303 9.83 -16.52 3.13
C LEU A 303 8.80 -17.59 3.48
N GLY A 304 9.22 -18.84 3.64
CA GLY A 304 8.38 -19.95 4.11
C GLY A 304 7.65 -19.61 5.42
N MET A 305 8.35 -19.09 6.43
CA MET A 305 7.73 -18.67 7.71
C MET A 305 6.60 -17.66 7.49
N LEU A 306 6.86 -16.65 6.66
CA LEU A 306 5.91 -15.59 6.38
C LEU A 306 4.68 -16.16 5.64
N TRP A 307 4.91 -16.95 4.58
CA TRP A 307 3.81 -17.51 3.81
C TRP A 307 3.00 -18.56 4.59
N GLN A 308 3.59 -19.27 5.55
CA GLN A 308 2.83 -20.18 6.42
C GLN A 308 1.82 -19.46 7.31
N LEU A 309 2.10 -18.21 7.73
CA LEU A 309 1.10 -17.38 8.43
C LEU A 309 -0.06 -17.01 7.49
N ARG A 310 0.23 -16.66 6.23
CA ARG A 310 -0.78 -16.41 5.19
C ARG A 310 -1.66 -17.63 4.93
N LEU A 311 -1.07 -18.83 4.87
CA LEU A 311 -1.78 -20.09 4.67
C LEU A 311 -2.64 -20.45 5.90
N ALA A 312 -2.12 -20.22 7.11
CA ALA A 312 -2.80 -20.57 8.34
C ALA A 312 -4.02 -19.68 8.64
N PHE A 313 -3.89 -18.37 8.42
CA PHE A 313 -4.88 -17.38 8.84
C PHE A 313 -5.67 -16.75 7.69
N GLY A 314 -5.35 -17.10 6.44
CA GLY A 314 -6.10 -16.66 5.27
C GLY A 314 -5.80 -15.23 4.83
N ASN A 315 -6.66 -14.70 3.94
CA ASN A 315 -6.40 -13.46 3.18
C ASN A 315 -6.39 -12.22 4.06
N GLY A 316 -7.12 -12.22 5.19
CA GLY A 316 -7.19 -11.09 6.10
C GLY A 316 -5.96 -10.89 6.97
N PHE A 317 -5.06 -11.87 7.11
CA PHE A 317 -3.94 -11.80 8.08
C PHE A 317 -2.98 -10.64 7.79
N TYR A 318 -2.36 -10.62 6.61
CA TYR A 318 -1.39 -9.59 6.27
C TYR A 318 -2.00 -8.20 6.18
N PRO A 319 -3.15 -7.98 5.51
CA PRO A 319 -3.77 -6.66 5.47
C PRO A 319 -3.99 -6.05 6.86
N GLN A 320 -4.51 -6.85 7.80
CA GLN A 320 -4.70 -6.44 9.20
C GLN A 320 -3.36 -6.19 9.90
N LEU A 321 -2.36 -7.06 9.72
CA LEU A 321 -1.05 -6.89 10.32
C LEU A 321 -0.36 -5.60 9.84
N HIS A 322 -0.45 -5.29 8.54
CA HIS A 322 0.07 -4.05 7.99
C HIS A 322 -0.61 -2.83 8.62
N GLN A 323 -1.93 -2.89 8.85
CA GLN A 323 -2.67 -1.82 9.51
C GLN A 323 -2.25 -1.64 10.97
N VAL A 324 -2.05 -2.73 11.72
CA VAL A 324 -1.53 -2.69 13.10
C VAL A 324 -0.24 -1.86 13.17
N TYR A 325 0.69 -2.05 12.23
CA TYR A 325 1.94 -1.29 12.19
C TYR A 325 1.77 0.17 11.73
N ARG A 326 0.82 0.47 10.84
CA ARG A 326 0.51 1.86 10.45
C ARG A 326 -0.04 2.67 11.61
N MET A 327 -0.95 2.06 12.39
CA MET A 327 -1.61 2.66 13.54
C MET A 327 -0.79 2.61 14.85
N MET A 328 0.43 2.09 14.80
CA MET A 328 1.32 2.02 15.95
C MET A 328 1.95 3.39 16.21
N GLU A 329 1.83 3.90 17.43
CA GLU A 329 2.41 5.18 17.84
C GLU A 329 3.94 5.13 17.88
N SER A 330 4.49 4.06 18.46
CA SER A 330 5.93 3.83 18.57
C SER A 330 6.33 2.54 17.86
N ILE A 331 7.03 2.68 16.74
CA ILE A 331 7.47 1.53 15.93
C ILE A 331 8.79 0.94 16.46
N PRO A 332 9.00 -0.38 16.36
CA PRO A 332 10.27 -1.01 16.72
C PRO A 332 11.40 -0.55 15.81
N ILE A 333 12.54 -0.18 16.40
CA ILE A 333 13.68 0.38 15.67
C ILE A 333 14.76 -0.67 15.42
N ASN A 334 15.25 -1.34 16.47
CA ASN A 334 16.34 -2.32 16.35
C ASN A 334 15.81 -3.72 15.96
N ASN A 335 16.72 -4.58 15.50
CA ASN A 335 16.37 -5.90 14.96
C ASN A 335 15.66 -6.82 15.96
N ASN A 336 16.03 -6.76 17.24
CA ASN A 336 15.40 -7.60 18.26
C ASN A 336 13.99 -7.12 18.56
N ASP A 337 13.80 -5.81 18.72
CA ASP A 337 12.47 -5.23 18.95
C ASP A 337 11.52 -5.51 17.78
N LYS A 338 12.02 -5.45 16.53
CA LYS A 338 11.21 -5.78 15.35
C LYS A 338 10.72 -7.23 15.39
N LYS A 339 11.59 -8.18 15.76
CA LYS A 339 11.22 -9.59 15.90
C LYS A 339 10.20 -9.79 17.02
N GLN A 340 10.46 -9.24 18.21
CA GLN A 340 9.54 -9.38 19.34
C GLN A 340 8.18 -8.74 19.02
N GLN A 341 8.17 -7.55 18.42
CA GLN A 341 6.93 -6.92 17.98
C GLN A 341 6.19 -7.73 16.93
N PHE A 342 6.89 -8.40 16.00
CA PHE A 342 6.26 -9.27 15.01
C PHE A 342 5.56 -10.47 15.66
N ILE A 343 6.17 -11.07 16.69
CA ILE A 343 5.55 -12.13 17.51
C ILE A 343 4.30 -11.59 18.20
N ILE A 344 4.41 -10.44 18.87
CA ILE A 344 3.32 -9.82 19.64
C ILE A 344 2.15 -9.47 18.72
N SER A 345 2.40 -8.68 17.68
CA SER A 345 1.37 -8.21 16.75
C SER A 345 0.66 -9.38 16.05
N SER A 346 1.40 -10.40 15.60
CA SER A 346 0.79 -11.57 14.96
C SER A 346 -0.06 -12.38 15.95
N SER A 347 0.40 -12.52 17.19
CA SER A 347 -0.30 -13.30 18.22
C SER A 347 -1.58 -12.60 18.67
N GLN A 348 -1.51 -11.29 18.95
CA GLN A 348 -2.66 -10.49 19.34
C GLN A 348 -3.71 -10.42 18.23
N LEU A 349 -3.26 -10.22 16.99
CA LEU A 349 -4.15 -10.17 15.83
C LEU A 349 -4.92 -11.49 15.63
N THR A 350 -4.25 -12.62 15.82
CA THR A 350 -4.86 -13.95 15.65
C THR A 350 -5.57 -14.44 16.91
N ASN A 351 -5.45 -13.71 18.02
CA ASN A 351 -5.89 -14.14 19.35
C ASN A 351 -5.32 -15.51 19.77
N ILE A 352 -4.07 -15.79 19.39
CA ILE A 352 -3.37 -17.05 19.67
C ILE A 352 -1.92 -16.73 20.04
N ASN A 353 -1.39 -17.38 21.07
CA ASN A 353 0.01 -17.27 21.41
C ASN A 353 0.89 -18.01 20.37
N LEU A 354 1.50 -17.25 19.45
CA LEU A 354 2.35 -17.77 18.37
C LEU A 354 3.81 -17.95 18.77
N SER A 355 4.19 -17.75 20.04
CA SER A 355 5.58 -17.95 20.49
C SER A 355 6.14 -19.32 20.07
N LYS A 356 5.34 -20.38 20.18
CA LYS A 356 5.71 -21.74 19.74
C LYS A 356 6.00 -21.84 18.24
N PHE A 357 5.23 -21.14 17.40
CA PHE A 357 5.48 -21.10 15.96
C PHE A 357 6.80 -20.40 15.65
N PHE A 358 7.05 -19.24 16.26
CA PHE A 358 8.28 -18.48 16.04
C PHE A 358 9.52 -19.18 16.60
N ASP A 359 9.40 -19.85 17.75
CA ASP A 359 10.47 -20.68 18.30
C ASP A 359 10.82 -21.86 17.37
N LYS A 360 9.81 -22.49 16.76
CA LYS A 360 10.02 -23.49 15.70
C LYS A 360 10.74 -22.95 14.47
N TRP A 361 10.69 -21.65 14.24
CA TRP A 361 11.46 -20.97 13.19
C TRP A 361 12.79 -20.40 13.67
N GLY A 362 13.17 -20.60 14.95
CA GLY A 362 14.42 -20.07 15.51
C GLY A 362 14.38 -18.59 15.86
N ILE A 363 13.19 -18.03 16.12
CA ILE A 363 12.97 -16.68 16.63
C ILE A 363 12.34 -16.76 18.03
N THR A 364 13.18 -16.77 19.06
CA THR A 364 12.75 -16.97 20.45
C THR A 364 12.13 -15.70 21.06
N SER A 365 10.99 -15.86 21.72
CA SER A 365 10.34 -14.82 22.51
C SER A 365 11.14 -14.54 23.79
N ASN A 366 11.33 -13.26 24.13
CA ASN A 366 11.87 -12.88 25.44
C ASN A 366 10.79 -12.90 26.54
N GLU A 367 11.20 -12.79 27.81
CA GLU A 367 10.30 -12.83 28.97
C GLU A 367 9.16 -11.80 28.88
N LYS A 368 9.48 -10.56 28.49
CA LYS A 368 8.47 -9.51 28.30
C LYS A 368 7.42 -9.90 27.26
N THR A 369 7.84 -10.51 26.16
CA THR A 369 6.94 -10.98 25.10
C THR A 369 6.08 -12.13 25.61
N LEU A 370 6.65 -13.11 26.30
CA LEU A 370 5.89 -14.21 26.88
C LEU A 370 4.85 -13.74 27.90
N GLU A 371 5.21 -12.76 28.73
CA GLU A 371 4.31 -12.15 29.70
C GLU A 371 3.13 -11.43 29.04
N ILE A 372 3.37 -10.69 27.94
CA ILE A 372 2.30 -10.06 27.13
C ILE A 372 1.36 -11.11 26.54
N LEU A 373 1.89 -12.26 26.14
CA LEU A 373 1.13 -13.30 25.42
C LEU A 373 0.50 -14.36 26.32
N LYS A 374 0.72 -14.31 27.64
CA LYS A 374 0.30 -15.35 28.59
C LYS A 374 -1.21 -15.56 28.66
N THR A 375 -1.99 -14.53 28.34
CA THR A 375 -3.46 -14.54 28.39
C THR A 375 -4.09 -15.09 27.11
N LEU A 376 -3.32 -15.24 26.04
CA LEU A 376 -3.82 -15.76 24.77
C LEU A 376 -3.85 -17.30 24.78
N PRO A 377 -4.84 -17.92 24.13
CA PRO A 377 -4.89 -19.36 23.91
C PRO A 377 -3.59 -19.91 23.29
N PRO A 378 -3.13 -21.11 23.67
CA PRO A 378 -1.95 -21.71 23.08
C PRO A 378 -2.19 -22.12 21.62
N LEU A 379 -1.11 -22.17 20.83
CA LEU A 379 -1.15 -22.73 19.48
C LEU A 379 -1.31 -24.27 19.51
N GLU A 380 -2.49 -24.75 19.15
CA GLU A 380 -2.84 -26.19 19.18
C GLU A 380 -2.41 -26.95 17.92
N LYS A 381 -2.30 -26.28 16.76
CA LYS A 381 -1.95 -26.92 15.48
C LYS A 381 -0.54 -26.53 15.01
N ASN A 382 0.15 -27.48 14.39
CA ASN A 382 1.50 -27.29 13.86
C ASN A 382 1.50 -26.52 12.53
N ILE A 383 1.09 -25.25 12.51
CA ILE A 383 0.98 -24.46 11.27
C ILE A 383 2.31 -24.28 10.52
N TRP A 384 3.45 -24.58 11.17
CA TRP A 384 4.76 -24.65 10.51
C TRP A 384 4.92 -25.85 9.57
N GLU A 385 3.94 -26.75 9.49
CA GLU A 385 3.88 -27.88 8.55
C GLU A 385 3.12 -27.54 7.26
N ASN A 386 2.61 -26.31 7.12
CA ASN A 386 1.95 -25.85 5.91
C ASN A 386 2.91 -25.82 4.71
N ASP A 387 2.46 -26.40 3.59
CA ASP A 387 3.18 -26.46 2.31
C ASP A 387 2.21 -26.55 1.10
N ASP A 388 2.72 -26.97 -0.07
CA ASP A 388 1.95 -27.15 -1.30
C ASP A 388 0.93 -28.31 -1.25
N LYS A 389 1.03 -29.19 -0.25
CA LYS A 389 0.24 -30.44 -0.12
C LYS A 389 -0.55 -30.52 1.17
N ASN A 390 -0.17 -29.74 2.18
CA ASN A 390 -0.72 -29.76 3.52
C ASN A 390 -1.17 -28.35 3.90
N LEU A 391 -2.47 -28.21 4.20
CA LEU A 391 -3.08 -26.96 4.62
C LEU A 391 -3.74 -27.12 5.99
N ILE A 392 -3.18 -26.42 6.96
CA ILE A 392 -3.62 -26.32 8.35
C ILE A 392 -4.04 -24.87 8.56
N THR A 393 -5.34 -24.66 8.74
CA THR A 393 -5.92 -23.35 9.02
C THR A 393 -6.32 -23.21 10.48
N ILE A 394 -6.29 -21.96 10.96
CA ILE A 394 -6.83 -21.56 12.25
C ILE A 394 -7.64 -20.28 12.07
N ASP A 395 -8.78 -20.22 12.73
CA ASP A 395 -9.63 -19.04 12.70
C ASP A 395 -9.04 -17.91 13.52
N MET A 396 -8.99 -16.73 12.89
CA MET A 396 -8.73 -15.47 13.57
C MET A 396 -10.05 -14.77 13.90
N PRO A 397 -10.07 -13.84 14.88
CA PRO A 397 -11.29 -13.12 15.25
C PRO A 397 -12.02 -12.48 14.06
N TYR A 398 -11.27 -11.95 13.10
CA TYR A 398 -11.79 -11.36 11.87
C TYR A 398 -11.06 -11.92 10.65
N ARG A 399 -11.69 -12.88 9.94
CA ARG A 399 -11.10 -13.51 8.75
C ARG A 399 -10.92 -12.54 7.58
N GLU A 400 -11.81 -11.57 7.46
CA GLU A 400 -11.77 -10.54 6.43
C GLU A 400 -11.13 -9.26 6.99
N TYR A 401 -10.45 -8.52 6.11
CA TYR A 401 -9.90 -7.22 6.47
C TYR A 401 -10.98 -6.15 6.45
N ILE A 402 -11.28 -5.59 7.62
CA ILE A 402 -12.23 -4.50 7.80
C ILE A 402 -11.46 -3.29 8.34
N PRO A 403 -10.91 -2.41 7.48
CA PRO A 403 -10.01 -1.35 7.91
C PRO A 403 -10.65 -0.37 8.89
N GLU A 404 -11.96 -0.11 8.76
CA GLU A 404 -12.72 0.75 9.64
C GLU A 404 -12.73 0.24 11.08
N LEU A 405 -12.78 -1.08 11.26
CA LEU A 405 -12.95 -1.69 12.57
C LEU A 405 -11.79 -1.33 13.52
N ALA A 406 -10.56 -1.26 13.02
CA ALA A 406 -9.41 -0.88 13.83
C ALA A 406 -9.52 0.54 14.42
N TYR A 407 -10.17 1.45 13.70
CA TYR A 407 -10.48 2.79 14.19
C TYR A 407 -11.71 2.80 15.09
N LEU A 408 -12.76 2.07 14.73
CA LEU A 408 -13.97 1.95 15.54
C LEU A 408 -13.67 1.37 16.93
N MET A 409 -12.77 0.38 17.03
CA MET A 409 -12.29 -0.17 18.30
C MET A 409 -11.53 0.84 19.17
N LYS A 410 -11.03 1.93 18.59
CA LYS A 410 -10.38 3.05 19.29
C LYS A 410 -11.26 4.30 19.37
N SER A 411 -12.50 4.24 18.88
CA SER A 411 -13.36 5.42 18.73
C SER A 411 -14.04 5.84 20.02
N VAL A 412 -14.09 4.98 21.05
CA VAL A 412 -14.71 5.29 22.35
C VAL A 412 -13.65 5.83 23.31
N ASN A 413 -13.74 7.12 23.61
CA ASN A 413 -12.81 7.85 24.46
C ASN A 413 -13.51 8.36 25.74
N ARG A 414 -12.72 8.66 26.78
CA ARG A 414 -13.18 9.33 28.02
C ARG A 414 -14.42 8.68 28.66
N ALA A 415 -14.50 7.36 28.63
CA ALA A 415 -15.64 6.63 29.18
C ALA A 415 -15.66 6.69 30.72
N LEU A 416 -16.73 7.25 31.29
CA LEU A 416 -16.96 7.45 32.71
C LEU A 416 -18.31 6.83 33.09
N LEU A 417 -18.33 6.02 34.16
CA LEU A 417 -19.52 5.38 34.69
C LEU A 417 -19.75 5.84 36.13
N SER A 418 -20.94 6.35 36.41
CA SER A 418 -21.44 6.70 37.74
C SER A 418 -22.73 5.94 38.05
N GLU A 419 -23.27 6.07 39.27
CA GLU A 419 -24.50 5.36 39.68
C GLU A 419 -25.74 5.75 38.86
N SER A 420 -25.74 6.93 38.24
CA SER A 420 -26.89 7.46 37.49
C SER A 420 -26.62 7.69 36.00
N GLU A 421 -25.36 7.66 35.57
CA GLU A 421 -24.96 8.14 34.24
C GLU A 421 -23.75 7.39 33.70
N PHE A 422 -23.80 7.07 32.41
CA PHE A 422 -22.67 6.60 31.62
C PHE A 422 -22.36 7.64 30.53
N GLU A 423 -21.15 8.16 30.54
CA GLU A 423 -20.67 9.19 29.63
C GLU A 423 -19.47 8.70 28.83
N PHE A 424 -19.41 9.05 27.55
CA PHE A 424 -18.27 8.75 26.70
C PHE A 424 -18.22 9.72 25.52
N THR A 425 -17.10 9.74 24.80
CA THR A 425 -16.92 10.55 23.58
C THR A 425 -16.64 9.61 22.41
N LEU A 426 -17.42 9.72 21.34
CA LEU A 426 -17.10 9.06 20.08
C LEU A 426 -16.19 9.96 19.23
N ASP A 427 -15.14 9.36 18.68
CA ASP A 427 -14.18 10.05 17.82
C ASP A 427 -14.87 10.78 16.66
N ARG A 428 -14.42 12.02 16.41
CA ARG A 428 -15.01 12.95 15.47
C ARG A 428 -15.05 12.42 14.03
N ASP A 429 -14.06 11.64 13.61
CA ASP A 429 -13.98 11.11 12.25
C ASP A 429 -14.77 9.80 12.07
N TRP A 430 -15.33 9.27 13.17
CA TRP A 430 -15.91 7.93 13.21
C TRP A 430 -17.32 7.87 13.80
N TYR A 431 -17.87 8.92 14.40
CA TYR A 431 -19.26 8.87 14.90
C TYR A 431 -20.33 8.82 13.79
N THR A 432 -19.98 9.14 12.54
CA THR A 432 -20.84 8.99 11.33
C THR A 432 -20.10 8.23 10.23
N PRO A 433 -20.81 7.52 9.33
CA PRO A 433 -22.26 7.28 9.29
C PRO A 433 -22.68 6.02 10.08
N TYR A 434 -21.95 5.66 11.13
CA TYR A 434 -22.15 4.38 11.84
C TYR A 434 -23.31 4.41 12.84
N GLN A 435 -23.75 3.22 13.24
CA GLN A 435 -24.70 3.03 14.33
C GLN A 435 -24.00 2.38 15.53
N TYR A 436 -24.12 3.00 16.69
CA TYR A 436 -23.57 2.56 17.97
C TYR A 436 -24.71 2.19 18.91
N VAL A 437 -24.74 0.96 19.40
CA VAL A 437 -25.74 0.46 20.34
C VAL A 437 -25.08 0.30 21.71
N ILE A 438 -25.62 1.01 22.70
CA ILE A 438 -25.17 0.95 24.09
C ILE A 438 -26.04 -0.09 24.79
N LYS A 439 -25.41 -1.04 25.47
CA LYS A 439 -26.07 -2.09 26.22
C LYS A 439 -25.62 -2.12 27.66
N LYS A 440 -26.52 -2.59 28.50
CA LYS A 440 -26.29 -2.92 29.91
C LYS A 440 -26.68 -4.37 30.15
N ASN A 441 -25.76 -5.20 30.62
CA ASN A 441 -25.97 -6.64 30.84
C ASN A 441 -26.62 -7.33 29.62
N GLY A 442 -26.12 -7.00 28.42
CA GLY A 442 -26.63 -7.50 27.13
C GLY A 442 -27.98 -6.91 26.67
N LYS A 443 -28.63 -6.06 27.46
CA LYS A 443 -29.91 -5.42 27.11
C LYS A 443 -29.67 -4.04 26.50
N TYR A 444 -30.40 -3.74 25.42
CA TYR A 444 -30.41 -2.43 24.79
C TYR A 444 -30.74 -1.33 25.82
N LEU A 445 -29.96 -0.26 25.79
CA LEU A 445 -30.14 0.89 26.67
C LEU A 445 -30.33 2.19 25.88
N ALA A 446 -29.47 2.44 24.90
CA ALA A 446 -29.50 3.63 24.05
C ALA A 446 -28.80 3.37 22.72
N GLU A 447 -28.91 4.28 21.76
CA GLU A 447 -28.10 4.24 20.55
C GLU A 447 -27.77 5.62 19.98
N ILE A 448 -26.67 5.66 19.24
CA ILE A 448 -26.33 6.75 18.32
C ILE A 448 -26.45 6.19 16.90
N LYS A 449 -27.22 6.82 16.03
CA LYS A 449 -27.33 6.43 14.61
C LYS A 449 -27.06 7.64 13.72
N GLU A 450 -26.00 7.57 12.92
CA GLU A 450 -25.58 8.67 12.06
C GLU A 450 -25.43 9.99 12.85
N GLY A 451 -24.81 9.90 14.04
CA GLY A 451 -24.63 11.02 14.96
C GLY A 451 -25.88 11.50 15.71
N LYS A 452 -27.05 10.93 15.46
CA LYS A 452 -28.30 11.26 16.17
C LYS A 452 -28.47 10.36 17.38
N SER A 453 -28.86 10.94 18.52
CA SER A 453 -29.05 10.21 19.77
C SER A 453 -30.47 9.68 19.95
N PHE A 454 -30.59 8.48 20.51
CA PHE A 454 -31.84 7.82 20.86
C PHE A 454 -31.73 7.25 22.27
N TYR A 455 -32.65 7.62 23.17
CA TYR A 455 -32.62 7.27 24.60
C TYR A 455 -31.34 7.73 25.34
N CYS A 456 -30.64 8.71 24.79
CA CYS A 456 -29.48 9.37 25.34
C CYS A 456 -29.41 10.81 24.83
N SER A 457 -28.59 11.65 25.45
CA SER A 457 -28.25 12.97 24.93
C SER A 457 -26.89 12.91 24.25
N ALA A 458 -26.74 13.61 23.12
CA ALA A 458 -25.44 13.77 22.48
C ALA A 458 -25.20 15.20 22.00
N ASN A 459 -23.95 15.66 22.09
CA ASN A 459 -23.52 16.97 21.61
C ASN A 459 -22.14 16.85 20.94
N VAL A 460 -21.93 17.56 19.83
CA VAL A 460 -20.66 17.57 19.10
C VAL A 460 -19.86 18.80 19.50
N ASP A 461 -18.59 18.61 19.81
CA ASP A 461 -17.63 19.70 20.00
C ASP A 461 -16.29 19.43 19.28
N GLU A 462 -15.20 20.03 19.77
CA GLU A 462 -13.87 19.84 19.19
C GLU A 462 -13.29 18.44 19.42
N ASP A 463 -13.68 17.76 20.50
CA ASP A 463 -13.16 16.46 20.91
C ASP A 463 -13.94 15.28 20.31
N GLY A 464 -15.19 15.49 19.91
CA GLY A 464 -16.00 14.49 19.23
C GLY A 464 -17.49 14.59 19.57
N LEU A 465 -18.22 13.47 19.41
CA LEU A 465 -19.60 13.38 19.85
C LEU A 465 -19.64 12.89 21.29
N HIS A 466 -19.89 13.81 22.22
CA HIS A 466 -20.13 13.52 23.62
C HIS A 466 -21.51 12.87 23.78
N VAL A 467 -21.55 11.68 24.37
CA VAL A 467 -22.76 10.90 24.59
C VAL A 467 -22.95 10.70 26.08
N LYS A 468 -24.18 10.91 26.54
CA LYS A 468 -24.58 10.74 27.94
C LYS A 468 -25.86 9.92 28.03
N VAL A 469 -25.75 8.80 28.74
CA VAL A 469 -26.82 7.82 28.95
C VAL A 469 -27.22 7.85 30.42
N SER A 470 -28.37 8.46 30.73
CA SER A 470 -28.90 8.51 32.09
C SER A 470 -29.66 7.23 32.42
N HIS A 471 -29.14 6.43 33.35
CA HIS A 471 -29.74 5.17 33.80
C HIS A 471 -29.21 4.78 35.17
N LYS A 472 -29.94 3.95 35.92
CA LYS A 472 -29.42 3.44 37.20
C LYS A 472 -28.37 2.35 36.95
N PHE A 473 -27.15 2.56 37.40
CA PHE A 473 -26.05 1.59 37.34
C PHE A 473 -25.68 1.12 38.76
N ILE A 474 -25.33 -0.16 38.88
CA ILE A 474 -24.88 -0.79 40.12
C ILE A 474 -23.51 -1.46 39.89
N PRO A 475 -22.69 -1.63 40.94
CA PRO A 475 -21.43 -2.35 40.81
C PRO A 475 -21.60 -3.74 40.18
N GLY A 476 -20.80 -4.04 39.16
CA GLY A 476 -20.84 -5.30 38.41
C GLY A 476 -21.76 -5.30 37.18
N ASP A 477 -22.43 -4.18 36.88
CA ASP A 477 -23.14 -4.03 35.61
C ASP A 477 -22.15 -3.98 34.43
N LEU A 478 -22.36 -4.87 33.46
CA LEU A 478 -21.58 -4.90 32.22
C LEU A 478 -22.10 -3.85 31.23
N ILE A 479 -21.25 -2.92 30.84
CA ILE A 479 -21.53 -1.91 29.80
C ILE A 479 -20.80 -2.27 28.52
N GLU A 480 -21.57 -2.36 27.44
CA GLU A 480 -21.05 -2.68 26.11
C GLU A 480 -21.47 -1.61 25.11
N ILE A 481 -20.56 -1.23 24.22
CA ILE A 481 -20.88 -0.46 23.02
C ILE A 481 -20.59 -1.34 21.81
N GLU A 482 -21.64 -1.61 21.04
CA GLU A 482 -21.54 -2.31 19.77
C GLU A 482 -21.62 -1.31 18.63
N VAL A 483 -20.80 -1.46 17.60
CA VAL A 483 -21.00 -0.80 16.32
C VAL A 483 -21.65 -1.77 15.33
N ILE A 484 -22.69 -1.31 14.64
CA ILE A 484 -23.32 -2.03 13.54
C ILE A 484 -22.71 -1.53 12.24
N PHE A 485 -22.06 -2.44 11.52
CA PHE A 485 -21.37 -2.14 10.27
C PHE A 485 -21.46 -3.33 9.30
N ASN A 486 -21.82 -3.08 8.04
CA ASN A 486 -22.03 -4.12 7.01
C ASN A 486 -22.95 -5.26 7.46
N SER A 487 -24.04 -4.94 8.15
CA SER A 487 -25.00 -5.89 8.75
C SER A 487 -24.44 -6.78 9.88
N ASN A 488 -23.19 -6.57 10.28
CA ASN A 488 -22.54 -7.26 11.40
C ASN A 488 -22.47 -6.36 12.64
N LYS A 489 -22.34 -6.99 13.82
CA LYS A 489 -22.20 -6.31 15.12
C LYS A 489 -20.80 -6.56 15.66
N TYR A 490 -20.13 -5.49 16.09
CA TYR A 490 -18.80 -5.57 16.67
C TYR A 490 -18.80 -4.88 18.03
N VAL A 491 -18.44 -5.60 19.08
CA VAL A 491 -18.22 -5.00 20.41
C VAL A 491 -16.92 -4.21 20.36
N ILE A 492 -17.01 -2.89 20.51
CA ILE A 492 -15.84 -1.98 20.44
C ILE A 492 -15.47 -1.39 21.81
N TYR A 493 -16.35 -1.54 22.80
CA TYR A 493 -16.10 -1.20 24.18
C TYR A 493 -16.81 -2.21 25.08
N ASN A 494 -16.13 -2.70 26.10
CA ASN A 494 -16.71 -3.58 27.10
C ASN A 494 -16.04 -3.33 28.45
N LYS A 495 -16.82 -3.02 29.49
CA LYS A 495 -16.34 -2.81 30.85
C LYS A 495 -17.40 -3.20 31.88
N SER A 496 -16.97 -3.87 32.95
CA SER A 496 -17.78 -4.23 34.13
C SER A 496 -17.56 -3.32 35.32
#